data_AF-A0A3D1L3G7-F1
#
_entry.id   AF-A0A3D1L3G7-F1
#
_cell.length_a   1.000
_cell.length_b   1.000
_cell.length_c   1.000
_cell.angle_alpha   90.00
_cell.angle_beta   90.00
_cell.angle_gamma   90.00
#
_symmetry.space_group_name_H-M   'P 1'
#
loop_
_entity.id
_entity.type
_entity.pdbx_description
1 polymer ?
#
loop_
_entity_poly.entity_id
_entity_poly.type
_entity_poly.pdbx_seq_one_letter_code
_entity_poly.pdbx_strand_id
1 'polypeptide(L)'
;MKNGKIWLILFLILLLINIVVGSVFIASNNNEKSLQKERQIENLNNELNQRTIEYVENAKQLKYLLETILDNSDELKKYMPEYEDVDTKTFEEKLRQKVVRLNILIDDLEKK
;
A
#
# COMPACT_ATOMS: atom_id res chain seq x y z
N MET A 1 -50.34 -45.28 -22.00
CA MET A 1 -50.05 -44.50 -20.78
C MET A 1 -48.71 -44.82 -20.08
N LYS A 2 -47.93 -45.84 -20.48
CA LYS A 2 -46.62 -46.15 -19.85
C LYS A 2 -45.48 -45.26 -20.36
N ASN A 3 -45.48 -44.91 -21.65
CA ASN A 3 -44.38 -44.17 -22.27
C ASN A 3 -44.30 -42.68 -21.83
N GLY A 4 -45.45 -42.04 -21.56
CA GLY A 4 -45.47 -40.65 -21.09
C GLY A 4 -44.85 -40.45 -19.70
N LYS A 5 -44.94 -41.46 -18.81
CA LYS A 5 -44.28 -41.44 -17.50
C LYS A 5 -42.76 -41.56 -17.62
N ILE A 6 -42.28 -42.36 -18.58
CA ILE A 6 -40.85 -42.54 -18.84
C ILE A 6 -40.23 -41.25 -19.40
N TRP A 7 -40.91 -40.59 -20.34
CA TRP A 7 -40.48 -39.29 -20.86
C TRP A 7 -40.43 -38.21 -19.78
N LEU A 8 -41.41 -38.19 -18.87
CA LEU A 8 -41.45 -37.25 -17.76
C LEU A 8 -40.29 -37.49 -16.77
N ILE A 9 -39.96 -38.75 -16.48
CA ILE A 9 -38.82 -39.11 -15.63
C ILE A 9 -37.49 -38.69 -16.29
N LEU A 10 -37.32 -38.95 -17.59
CA LEU A 10 -36.12 -38.53 -18.33
C LEU A 10 -35.96 -37.00 -18.34
N PHE A 11 -37.06 -36.27 -18.52
CA PHE A 11 -37.05 -34.81 -18.44
C PHE A 11 -36.62 -34.30 -17.06
N LEU A 12 -37.14 -34.89 -15.98
CA LEU A 12 -36.78 -34.52 -14.60
C LEU A 12 -35.31 -34.83 -14.29
N ILE A 13 -34.78 -35.96 -14.76
CA ILE A 13 -33.36 -36.31 -14.60
C ILE A 13 -32.47 -35.30 -15.33
N LEU A 14 -32.82 -34.94 -16.57
CA LEU A 14 -32.09 -33.91 -17.34
C LEU A 14 -32.14 -32.55 -16.65
N LEU A 15 -33.29 -32.19 -16.06
CA LEU A 15 -33.44 -30.93 -15.33
C LEU A 15 -32.59 -30.92 -14.06
N LEU A 16 -32.56 -32.02 -13.30
CA LEU A 16 -31.69 -32.18 -12.13
C LEU A 16 -30.21 -32.07 -12.49
N ILE A 17 -29.77 -32.72 -13.58
CA ILE A 17 -28.38 -32.64 -14.05
C ILE A 17 -28.01 -31.18 -14.40
N ASN A 18 -28.89 -30.46 -15.09
CA ASN A 18 -28.65 -29.05 -15.43
C ASN A 18 -28.53 -28.16 -14.18
N ILE A 19 -29.38 -28.38 -13.16
CA ILE A 19 -29.30 -27.63 -11.89
C ILE A 19 -27.98 -27.92 -11.18
N VAL A 20 -27.58 -29.20 -11.09
CA VAL A 20 -26.32 -29.58 -10.43
C VAL A 20 -25.12 -28.97 -11.16
N VAL A 21 -25.03 -29.12 -12.48
CA VAL A 21 -23.94 -28.54 -13.29
C VAL A 21 -23.92 -27.01 -13.17
N GLY A 22 -25.07 -26.35 -13.26
CA GLY A 22 -25.18 -24.89 -13.09
C GLY A 22 -24.73 -24.43 -11.71
N SER A 23 -25.12 -25.16 -10.65
CA SER A 23 -24.73 -24.84 -9.27
C SER A 23 -23.22 -25.01 -9.03
N VAL A 24 -22.61 -26.06 -9.56
CA VAL A 24 -21.16 -26.30 -9.48
C VAL A 24 -20.40 -25.23 -10.25
N PHE A 25 -20.87 -24.85 -11.44
CA PHE A 25 -20.26 -23.78 -12.24
C PHE A 25 -20.31 -22.43 -11.52
N ILE A 26 -21.45 -22.07 -10.91
CA ILE A 26 -21.59 -20.85 -10.12
C ILE A 26 -20.66 -20.87 -8.89
N ALA A 27 -20.61 -22.00 -8.17
CA ALA A 27 -19.72 -22.16 -7.01
C ALA A 27 -18.24 -22.00 -7.39
N SER A 28 -17.81 -22.62 -8.50
CA SER A 28 -16.44 -22.50 -9.00
C SER A 28 -16.09 -21.07 -9.40
N ASN A 29 -16.98 -20.40 -10.15
CA ASN A 29 -16.75 -19.02 -10.58
C ASN A 29 -16.69 -18.04 -9.39
N ASN A 30 -17.52 -18.27 -8.36
CA ASN A 30 -17.47 -17.47 -7.14
C ASN A 30 -16.16 -17.68 -6.37
N ASN A 31 -15.67 -18.92 -6.32
CA ASN A 31 -14.40 -19.24 -5.67
C ASN A 31 -13.19 -18.63 -6.41
N GLU A 32 -13.18 -18.68 -7.74
CA GLU A 32 -12.15 -18.00 -8.53
C GLU A 32 -12.16 -16.48 -8.32
N LYS A 33 -13.36 -15.87 -8.23
CA LYS A 33 -13.49 -14.44 -7.93
C LYS A 33 -13.02 -14.08 -6.53
N SER A 34 -13.28 -14.90 -5.51
CA SER A 34 -12.73 -14.66 -4.17
C SER A 34 -11.22 -14.78 -4.16
N LEU A 35 -10.67 -15.81 -4.81
CA LEU A 35 -9.23 -16.02 -4.90
C LEU A 35 -8.52 -14.86 -5.62
N GLN A 36 -9.13 -14.31 -6.68
CA GLN A 36 -8.60 -13.13 -7.38
C GLN A 36 -8.61 -11.89 -6.48
N LYS A 37 -9.67 -11.67 -5.69
CA LYS A 37 -9.74 -10.55 -4.74
C LYS A 37 -8.69 -10.66 -3.64
N GLU A 38 -8.46 -11.86 -3.11
CA GLU A 38 -7.42 -12.10 -2.10
C GLU A 38 -6.03 -11.77 -2.65
N ARG A 39 -5.70 -12.21 -3.88
CA ARG A 39 -4.44 -11.85 -4.54
C ARG A 39 -4.31 -10.35 -4.78
N GLN A 40 -5.40 -9.66 -5.13
CA GLN A 40 -5.38 -8.21 -5.30
C GLN A 40 -5.10 -7.49 -3.97
N ILE A 41 -5.72 -7.94 -2.88
CA ILE A 41 -5.46 -7.40 -1.53
C ILE A 41 -4.01 -7.65 -1.11
N GLU A 42 -3.50 -8.86 -1.34
CA GLU A 42 -2.11 -9.21 -1.06
C GLU A 42 -1.13 -8.32 -1.85
N ASN A 43 -1.36 -8.14 -3.15
CA ASN A 43 -0.54 -7.26 -3.99
C ASN A 43 -0.59 -5.81 -3.51
N LEU A 44 -1.77 -5.31 -3.15
CA LEU A 44 -1.93 -3.95 -2.64
C LEU A 44 -1.19 -3.75 -1.31
N ASN A 45 -1.27 -4.73 -0.41
CA ASN A 45 -0.54 -4.71 0.85
C ASN A 45 0.98 -4.73 0.62
N ASN A 46 1.45 -5.55 -0.31
CA ASN A 46 2.88 -5.59 -0.67
C ASN A 46 3.35 -4.26 -1.26
N GLU A 47 2.57 -3.64 -2.15
CA GLU A 47 2.88 -2.31 -2.71
C GLU A 47 2.91 -1.23 -1.62
N LEU A 48 1.94 -1.23 -0.70
CA LEU A 48 1.90 -0.29 0.41
C LEU A 48 3.11 -0.45 1.35
N ASN A 49 3.51 -1.68 1.63
CA ASN A 49 4.70 -1.97 2.44
C ASN A 49 5.97 -1.45 1.75
N GLN A 50 6.13 -1.71 0.45
CA GLN A 50 7.27 -1.20 -0.33
C GLN A 50 7.33 0.32 -0.32
N ARG A 51 6.19 1.00 -0.57
CA ARG A 51 6.10 2.47 -0.51
C ARG A 51 6.42 3.02 0.88
N THR A 52 6.04 2.30 1.94
CA THR A 52 6.36 2.70 3.32
C THR A 52 7.86 2.64 3.57
N ILE A 53 8.52 1.56 3.13
CA ILE A 53 9.98 1.41 3.21
C ILE A 53 10.69 2.53 2.44
N GLU A 54 10.26 2.80 1.20
CA GLU A 54 10.80 3.89 0.38
C GLU A 54 10.62 5.26 1.05
N TYR A 55 9.46 5.50 1.66
CA TYR A 55 9.19 6.75 2.37
C TYR A 55 10.11 6.93 3.59
N VAL A 56 10.33 5.86 4.37
CA VAL A 56 11.27 5.86 5.50
C VAL A 56 12.70 6.14 5.03
N GLU A 57 13.13 5.49 3.94
CA GLU A 57 14.47 5.70 3.39
C GLU A 57 14.68 7.13 2.90
N ASN A 58 13.69 7.69 2.18
CA ASN A 58 13.72 9.09 1.75
C ASN A 58 13.77 10.06 2.95
N ALA A 59 13.05 9.76 4.04
CA ALA A 59 13.10 10.57 5.26
C ALA A 59 14.49 10.54 5.92
N LYS A 60 15.14 9.37 5.95
CA LYS A 60 16.53 9.23 6.44
C LYS A 60 17.52 10.02 5.59
N GLN A 61 17.40 9.94 4.27
CA GLN A 61 18.26 10.72 3.35
C GLN A 61 18.06 12.22 3.54
N LEU A 62 16.82 12.69 3.66
CA LEU A 62 16.54 14.09 3.92
C LEU A 62 17.11 14.55 5.26
N LYS A 63 16.98 13.73 6.31
CA LYS A 63 17.58 14.01 7.62
C LYS A 63 19.10 14.17 7.49
N TYR A 64 19.77 13.23 6.83
CA TYR A 64 21.22 13.28 6.62
C TYR A 64 21.66 14.55 5.86
N LEU A 65 20.90 14.95 4.83
CA LEU A 65 21.16 16.21 4.12
C LEU A 65 21.05 17.41 5.05
N LEU A 66 20.01 17.47 5.88
CA LEU A 66 19.82 18.58 6.82
C LEU A 66 20.90 18.62 7.90
N GLU A 67 21.38 17.47 8.37
CA GLU A 67 22.53 17.36 9.28
C GLU A 67 23.81 17.86 8.60
N THR A 68 24.04 17.48 7.35
CA THR A 68 25.18 17.97 6.56
C THR A 68 25.12 19.49 6.35
N ILE A 69 23.93 20.04 6.12
CA ILE A 69 23.71 21.48 6.01
C ILE A 69 23.99 22.17 7.33
N LEU A 70 23.57 21.57 8.45
CA LEU A 70 23.82 22.10 9.79
C LEU A 70 25.32 22.16 10.11
N ASP A 71 26.07 21.12 9.74
CA ASP A 71 27.51 21.04 9.96
C ASP A 71 28.31 22.05 9.11
N ASN A 72 27.74 22.51 7.99
CA ASN A 72 28.34 23.45 7.06
C ASN A 72 27.47 24.72 6.87
N SER A 73 26.79 25.13 7.95
CA SER A 73 25.75 26.16 7.94
C SER A 73 26.22 27.49 7.35
N ASP A 74 27.44 27.92 7.72
CA ASP A 74 28.05 29.17 7.26
C ASP A 74 28.26 29.20 5.74
N GLU A 75 28.62 28.08 5.13
CA GLU A 75 28.83 27.99 3.69
C GLU A 75 27.52 27.78 2.93
N LEU A 76 26.64 26.92 3.44
CA LEU A 76 25.49 26.46 2.68
C LEU A 76 24.27 27.38 2.79
N LYS A 77 24.15 28.17 3.86
CA LYS A 77 23.06 29.14 4.03
C LYS A 77 22.97 30.13 2.87
N LYS A 78 24.10 30.53 2.26
CA LYS A 78 24.15 31.47 1.12
C LYS A 78 23.42 30.95 -0.13
N TYR A 79 23.19 29.63 -0.22
CA TYR A 79 22.44 29.00 -1.31
C TYR A 79 20.95 28.82 -0.98
N MET A 80 20.50 29.28 0.19
CA MET A 80 19.12 29.13 0.67
C MET A 80 18.44 30.50 0.80
N PRO A 81 17.86 31.03 -0.30
CA PRO A 81 17.30 32.37 -0.34
C PRO A 81 16.18 32.57 0.69
N GLU A 82 15.48 31.51 1.10
CA GLU A 82 14.45 31.60 2.13
C GLU A 82 14.98 31.91 3.55
N TYR A 83 16.31 31.89 3.76
CA TYR A 83 16.98 32.24 5.01
C TYR A 83 17.99 33.39 4.88
N GLU A 84 17.95 34.14 3.78
CA GLU A 84 18.90 35.24 3.52
C GLU A 84 18.91 36.27 4.67
N ASP A 85 17.72 36.67 5.15
CA ASP A 85 17.55 37.66 6.22
C ASP A 85 17.57 37.07 7.64
N VAL A 86 17.76 35.77 7.79
CA VAL A 86 17.71 35.09 9.09
C VAL A 86 19.12 35.02 9.66
N ASP A 87 19.33 35.30 10.95
CA ASP A 87 20.65 35.13 11.55
C ASP A 87 21.09 33.64 11.55
N THR A 88 22.39 33.37 11.52
CA THR A 88 22.92 32.00 11.43
C THR A 88 22.44 31.10 12.57
N LYS A 89 22.34 31.64 13.79
CA LYS A 89 21.90 30.87 14.95
C LYS A 89 20.43 30.46 14.83
N THR A 90 19.55 31.37 14.39
CA THR A 90 18.15 31.06 14.13
C THR A 90 17.97 30.10 12.96
N PHE A 91 18.82 30.22 11.92
CA PHE A 91 18.85 29.28 10.80
C PHE A 91 19.20 27.86 11.28
N GLU A 92 20.28 27.70 12.02
CA GLU A 92 20.70 26.42 12.59
C GLU A 92 19.65 25.81 13.50
N GLU A 93 19.02 26.62 14.36
CA GLU A 93 17.96 26.15 15.25
C GLU A 93 16.74 25.64 14.46
N LYS A 94 16.34 26.34 13.39
CA LYS A 94 15.27 25.87 12.50
C LYS A 94 15.62 24.54 11.83
N LEU A 95 16.89 24.35 11.44
CA LEU A 95 17.35 23.07 10.88
C LEU A 95 17.35 21.96 11.92
N ARG A 96 17.85 22.20 13.14
CA ARG A 96 17.82 21.24 14.25
C ARG A 96 16.39 20.78 14.55
N GLN A 97 15.44 21.71 14.59
CA GLN A 97 14.03 21.37 14.79
C GLN A 97 13.48 20.48 13.67
N LYS A 98 13.85 20.72 12.42
CA LYS A 98 13.47 19.87 11.29
C LYS A 98 14.07 18.46 11.40
N VAL A 99 15.36 18.36 11.77
CA VAL A 99 16.05 17.08 12.00
C VAL A 99 15.37 16.28 13.11
N VAL A 100 15.05 16.93 14.25
CA VAL A 100 14.34 16.29 15.36
C VAL A 100 12.95 15.80 14.94
N ARG A 101 12.19 16.60 14.20
CA ARG A 101 10.87 16.18 13.67
C ARG A 101 10.99 14.98 12.75
N LEU A 102 12.00 14.95 11.87
CA LEU A 102 12.25 13.81 11.00
C LEU A 102 12.65 12.56 11.78
N ASN A 103 13.47 12.69 12.84
CA ASN A 103 13.79 11.57 13.72
C ASN A 103 12.53 10.94 14.34
N ILE A 104 11.66 11.78 14.91
CA ILE A 104 10.40 11.30 15.51
C ILE A 104 9.55 10.60 14.45
N LEU A 105 9.42 11.19 13.26
CA LEU A 105 8.66 10.60 12.16
C LEU A 105 9.22 9.24 11.72
N ILE A 106 10.55 9.12 11.58
CA ILE A 106 11.22 7.87 11.21
C ILE A 106 10.98 6.81 12.29
N ASP A 107 11.20 7.16 13.55
CA ASP A 107 10.98 6.24 14.69
C ASP A 107 9.54 5.74 14.75
N ASP A 108 8.56 6.60 14.47
CA ASP A 108 7.14 6.24 14.46
C ASP A 108 6.77 5.33 13.29
N LEU A 109 7.46 5.47 12.15
CA LEU A 109 7.24 4.64 10.96
C LEU A 109 7.94 3.29 11.04
N GLU A 110 9.09 3.21 11.72
CA GLU A 110 9.83 1.95 11.90
C GLU A 110 9.25 1.06 13.00
N LYS A 111 8.48 1.62 13.94
CA LYS A 111 7.82 0.86 15.02
C LYS A 111 6.47 0.24 14.61
N LYS A 112 5.95 0.56 13.42
CA LYS A 112 4.71 -0.01 12.88
C LYS A 112 4.98 -1.27 12.07
#